data_AF-A0A661BXL3-F1
#
_entry.id   AF-A0A661BXL3-F1
#
_cell.length_a   1.000
_cell.length_b   1.000
_cell.length_c   1.000
_cell.angle_alpha   90.00
_cell.angle_beta   90.00
_cell.angle_gamma   90.00
#
_symmetry.space_group_name_H-M   'P 1'
#
loop_
_entity.id
_entity.type
_entity.pdbx_description
1 polymer ?
#
loop_
_entity_poly.entity_id
_entity_poly.type
_entity_poly.pdbx_seq_one_letter_code
_entity_poly.pdbx_strand_id
1 'polypeptide(L)' 'SDMACGSTIGPITASEIGVKTVDVGVPTFAMHSIRELAGRWDAFYLYRVLRQFYN' A
#
# COMPACT_ATOMS: atom_id res chain seq x y z
N SER A 1 -13.37 -15.78 -1.56
CA SER A 1 -13.15 -14.54 -2.36
C SER A 1 -14.45 -13.75 -2.52
N ASP A 2 -15.29 -13.85 -1.50
CA ASP A 2 -16.69 -13.45 -1.40
C ASP A 2 -16.87 -12.10 -0.68
N MET A 3 -15.76 -11.50 -0.25
CA MET A 3 -15.72 -10.18 0.38
C MET A 3 -15.00 -9.18 -0.53
N ALA A 4 -15.63 -8.04 -0.76
CA ALA A 4 -15.02 -6.92 -1.48
C ALA A 4 -13.99 -6.19 -0.61
N CYS A 5 -12.99 -5.59 -1.25
CA CYS A 5 -11.97 -4.75 -0.61
C CYS A 5 -12.13 -3.28 -1.05
N GLY A 6 -11.56 -2.36 -0.28
CA GLY A 6 -11.42 -0.97 -0.70
C GLY A 6 -10.55 -0.82 -1.95
N SER A 7 -10.81 0.21 -2.75
CA SER A 7 -9.98 0.57 -3.91
C SER A 7 -8.84 1.51 -3.50
N THR A 8 -7.84 1.63 -4.36
CA THR A 8 -6.68 2.52 -4.25
C THR A 8 -6.55 3.38 -5.50
N ILE A 9 -5.52 4.23 -5.57
CA ILE A 9 -5.20 5.03 -6.75
C ILE A 9 -4.47 4.23 -7.84
N GLY A 10 -3.84 3.10 -7.52
CA GLY A 10 -3.02 2.32 -8.46
C GLY A 10 -3.74 1.92 -9.76
N PRO A 11 -4.97 1.37 -9.69
CA PRO A 11 -5.76 1.08 -10.89
C PRO A 11 -6.14 2.34 -11.69
N ILE A 12 -6.46 3.45 -11.01
CA ILE A 12 -6.80 4.74 -11.64
C ILE A 12 -5.57 5.28 -12.39
N THR A 13 -4.40 5.27 -11.75
CA THR A 13 -3.15 5.70 -12.39
C THR A 13 -2.82 4.81 -13.59
N ALA A 14 -2.99 3.49 -13.47
CA ALA A 14 -2.74 2.58 -14.60
C ALA A 14 -3.65 2.88 -15.80
N SER A 15 -4.94 3.18 -15.57
CA SER A 15 -5.90 3.48 -16.65
C SER A 15 -5.67 4.85 -17.28
N GLU A 16 -5.37 5.88 -16.48
CA GLU A 16 -5.28 7.27 -16.94
C GLU A 16 -4.00 7.55 -17.72
N ILE A 17 -2.86 7.01 -17.28
CA ILE A 17 -1.55 7.30 -17.90
C ILE A 17 -0.90 6.09 -18.58
N GLY A 18 -1.53 4.92 -18.55
CA GLY A 18 -1.09 3.74 -19.31
C GLY A 18 0.19 3.09 -18.79
N VAL A 19 0.55 3.30 -17.51
CA VAL A 19 1.74 2.71 -16.89
C VAL A 19 1.36 1.50 -16.02
N LYS A 20 2.26 0.53 -15.92
CA LYS A 20 2.07 -0.59 -14.98
C LYS A 20 2.23 -0.09 -13.55
N THR A 21 1.28 -0.42 -12.69
CA THR A 21 1.29 -0.06 -11.26
C THR A 21 1.34 -1.30 -10.39
N VAL A 22 1.88 -1.12 -9.18
CA VAL A 22 1.83 -2.08 -8.09
C VAL A 22 1.53 -1.31 -6.81
N ASP A 23 0.45 -1.68 -6.11
CA ASP A 23 0.10 -1.08 -4.83
C ASP A 23 0.79 -1.85 -3.71
N VAL A 24 1.52 -1.12 -2.85
CA VAL A 24 2.21 -1.66 -1.67
C VAL A 24 1.95 -0.78 -0.46
N GLY A 25 1.98 -1.36 0.73
CA GLY A 25 1.73 -0.63 1.97
C GLY A 25 2.23 -1.38 3.21
N VAL A 26 2.07 -0.74 4.37
CA VAL A 26 2.34 -1.33 5.69
C VAL A 26 1.07 -2.01 6.21
N PRO A 27 1.15 -3.22 6.79
CA PRO A 27 -0.01 -3.83 7.44
C PRO A 27 -0.42 -3.03 8.67
N THR A 28 -1.71 -2.72 8.76
CA THR A 28 -2.30 -2.03 9.92
C THR A 28 -3.55 -2.74 10.41
N PHE A 29 -3.88 -2.52 11.69
CA PHE A 29 -5.17 -2.88 12.27
C PHE A 29 -6.01 -1.63 12.52
N ALA A 30 -7.33 -1.82 12.46
CA ALA A 30 -8.35 -0.79 12.69
C ALA A 30 -8.21 0.42 11.74
N MET A 31 -7.93 0.18 10.46
CA MET A 31 -7.92 1.23 9.43
C MET A 31 -9.24 2.01 9.47
N HIS A 32 -9.16 3.34 9.44
CA HIS A 32 -10.26 4.31 9.67
C HIS A 32 -10.70 4.53 11.13
N SER A 33 -10.01 3.97 12.11
CA SER A 33 -10.20 4.32 13.53
C SER A 33 -9.54 5.66 13.89
N ILE A 34 -9.99 6.30 14.97
CA ILE A 34 -9.28 7.44 15.58
C ILE A 34 -7.86 7.06 16.06
N ARG A 35 -7.61 5.76 16.31
CA ARG A 35 -6.32 5.20 16.66
C ARG A 35 -6.10 3.88 15.92
N GLU A 36 -5.11 3.86 15.05
CA GLU A 36 -4.67 2.70 14.29
C GLU A 36 -3.44 2.05 14.93
N LEU A 37 -3.13 0.81 14.55
CA LEU A 37 -1.97 0.06 15.04
C LEU A 37 -1.18 -0.53 13.86
N ALA A 38 0.15 -0.42 13.91
CA ALA A 38 1.07 -1.01 12.93
C ALA A 38 2.26 -1.67 13.64
N GLY A 39 2.96 -2.57 12.95
CA GLY A 39 4.18 -3.17 13.46
C GLY A 39 5.35 -2.18 13.47
N ARG A 40 6.16 -2.26 14.53
CA ARG A 40 7.35 -1.42 14.74
C ARG A 40 8.30 -1.37 13.54
N TRP A 41 8.46 -2.49 12.83
CA TRP A 41 9.47 -2.64 11.77
C TRP A 41 8.89 -2.46 10.37
N ASP A 42 7.57 -2.42 10.22
CA ASP A 42 6.93 -2.51 8.91
C ASP A 42 7.26 -1.30 8.03
N ALA A 43 7.27 -0.10 8.61
CA ALA A 43 7.68 1.12 7.91
C ALA A 43 9.15 1.05 7.46
N PHE A 44 10.03 0.46 8.26
CA PHE A 44 11.45 0.29 7.89
C PHE A 44 11.61 -0.73 6.74
N TYR A 45 10.83 -1.80 6.73
CA TYR A 45 10.85 -2.74 5.61
C TYR A 45 10.29 -2.14 4.33
N LEU A 46 9.21 -1.36 4.40
CA LEU A 46 8.71 -0.62 3.24
C LEU A 46 9.77 0.33 2.69
N TYR A 47 10.46 1.07 3.56
CA TYR A 47 11.60 1.91 3.18
C TYR A 47 12.68 1.12 2.42
N ARG A 48 13.06 -0.06 2.91
CA ARG A 48 14.08 -0.91 2.25
C ARG A 48 13.66 -1.35 0.86
N VAL A 49 12.40 -1.75 0.68
CA VAL A 49 11.85 -2.16 -0.62
C VAL A 49 11.83 -0.99 -1.60
N LEU A 50 11.33 0.18 -1.17
CA LEU A 50 11.28 1.36 -2.03
C LEU A 50 12.68 1.86 -2.40
N ARG A 51 13.62 1.86 -1.45
CA ARG A 51 15.02 2.18 -1.75
C ARG A 51 15.60 1.23 -2.79
N GLN A 52 15.35 -0.07 -2.66
CA GLN A 52 15.84 -1.07 -3.62
C GLN A 52 15.21 -0.91 -5.00
N PHE A 53 13.97 -0.45 -5.09
CA PHE A 53 13.28 -0.22 -6.37
C PHE A 53 13.85 0.94 -7.18
N TYR A 54 14.41 1.96 -6.52
CA TYR A 54 14.98 3.15 -7.17
C TYR A 54 16.51 3.16 -7.28
N ASN A 55 17.19 2.15 -6.72
CA ASN A 55 18.63 1.93 -6.91
C ASN A 55 18.90 1.28 -8.27
#